data_AF-A0A4Y1Z989-F1
#
_entry.id   AF-A0A4Y1Z989-F1
#
_cell.length_a   1.000
_cell.length_b   1.000
_cell.length_c   1.000
_cell.angle_alpha   90.00
_cell.angle_beta   90.00
_cell.angle_gamma   90.00
#
_symmetry.space_group_name_H-M   'P 1'
#
loop_
_entity.id
_entity.type
_entity.pdbx_description
1 polymer ?
#
loop_
_entity_poly.entity_id
_entity_poly.type
_entity_poly.pdbx_seq_one_letter_code
_entity_poly.pdbx_strand_id
1 'polypeptide(L)'
;MQREIFKSILLGVLVLASVVMTSNILFYKSDFEKYKPNSTSQVAIAESRKFPQIIRPNLMLERNENGRFGQNSNTDIQKVYALLRQSVFSEITGSTSRLENANTPHYTLVFPAPLTFDALERVFQFDSSKSVTASHIPVDRIDVFGSADKHNVIAVFSSPDEKSKFLYNR
;
A
#
# COMPACT_ATOMS: atom_id res chain seq x y z
N MET A 1 -52.22 -47.46 -42.97
CA MET A 1 -52.78 -46.23 -42.38
C MET A 1 -52.62 -46.14 -40.86
N GLN A 2 -52.94 -47.16 -40.04
CA GLN A 2 -52.89 -47.03 -38.57
C GLN A 2 -51.49 -46.79 -37.94
N ARG A 3 -50.42 -47.36 -38.52
CA ARG A 3 -49.04 -47.20 -38.02
C ARG A 3 -48.50 -45.77 -38.17
N GLU A 4 -48.93 -45.04 -39.19
CA GLU A 4 -48.49 -43.66 -39.44
C GLU A 4 -49.20 -42.67 -38.51
N ILE A 5 -50.47 -42.93 -38.22
CA ILE A 5 -51.26 -42.18 -37.25
C ILE A 5 -50.67 -42.35 -35.84
N PHE A 6 -50.28 -43.57 -35.46
CA PHE A 6 -49.64 -43.83 -34.16
C PHE A 6 -48.30 -43.08 -34.00
N LYS A 7 -47.47 -43.06 -35.05
CA LYS A 7 -46.20 -42.30 -35.05
C LYS A 7 -46.44 -40.80 -34.89
N SER A 8 -47.45 -40.26 -35.56
CA SER A 8 -47.80 -38.84 -35.48
C SER A 8 -48.29 -38.44 -34.09
N ILE A 9 -49.15 -39.28 -33.48
CA ILE A 9 -49.65 -39.07 -32.11
C ILE A 9 -48.51 -39.15 -31.10
N LEU A 10 -47.65 -40.18 -31.21
CA LEU A 10 -46.50 -40.35 -30.33
C LEU A 10 -45.55 -39.14 -30.42
N LEU A 11 -45.30 -38.65 -31.64
CA LEU A 11 -44.46 -37.47 -31.86
C LEU A 11 -45.09 -36.21 -31.25
N GLY A 12 -46.40 -36.02 -31.40
CA GLY A 12 -47.13 -34.90 -30.81
C GLY A 12 -47.07 -34.87 -29.29
N VAL A 13 -47.23 -36.03 -28.64
CA VAL A 13 -47.11 -36.15 -27.17
C VAL A 13 -45.69 -35.81 -26.70
N LEU A 14 -44.67 -36.27 -27.43
CA LEU A 14 -43.27 -35.97 -27.13
C LEU A 14 -42.95 -34.47 -27.20
N VAL A 15 -43.48 -33.79 -28.22
CA VAL A 15 -43.31 -32.33 -28.37
C VAL A 15 -43.98 -31.58 -27.23
N LEU A 16 -45.22 -31.95 -26.89
CA LEU A 16 -45.95 -31.34 -25.76
C LEU A 16 -45.24 -31.55 -24.43
N ALA A 17 -44.73 -32.76 -24.17
CA ALA A 17 -43.96 -33.06 -22.97
C ALA A 17 -42.69 -32.21 -22.86
N SER A 18 -41.99 -32.00 -23.98
CA SER A 18 -40.81 -31.13 -24.02
C SER A 18 -41.14 -29.68 -23.67
N VAL A 19 -42.22 -29.12 -24.23
CA VAL A 19 -42.64 -27.74 -23.95
C VAL A 19 -43.00 -27.57 -22.47
N VAL A 20 -43.74 -28.53 -21.89
CA VAL A 20 -44.12 -28.49 -20.47
C VAL A 20 -42.88 -28.55 -19.58
N MET A 21 -41.93 -29.42 -19.89
CA MET A 21 -40.70 -29.57 -19.11
C MET A 21 -39.84 -28.30 -19.16
N THR A 22 -39.68 -27.70 -20.34
CA THR A 22 -38.96 -26.42 -20.49
C THR A 22 -39.65 -25.29 -19.74
N SER A 23 -40.99 -25.22 -19.79
CA SER A 23 -41.76 -24.23 -19.04
C SER A 23 -41.59 -24.40 -17.53
N ASN A 24 -41.58 -25.64 -17.04
CA ASN A 24 -41.35 -25.93 -15.62
C ASN A 24 -39.97 -25.46 -15.16
N ILE A 25 -38.92 -25.58 -15.99
CA ILE A 25 -37.57 -25.10 -15.66
C ILE A 25 -37.53 -23.57 -15.64
N LEU A 26 -38.10 -22.90 -16.65
CA LEU A 26 -38.06 -21.43 -16.76
C LEU A 26 -38.89 -20.73 -15.68
N PHE A 27 -40.02 -21.33 -15.28
CA PHE A 27 -40.91 -20.77 -14.25
C PHE A 27 -40.76 -21.45 -12.89
N TYR A 28 -39.69 -22.23 -12.71
CA TYR A 28 -39.33 -22.75 -11.39
C TYR A 28 -38.94 -21.57 -10.50
N LYS A 29 -39.92 -21.04 -9.76
CA LYS A 29 -39.65 -20.10 -8.68
C LYS A 29 -38.93 -20.87 -7.59
N SER A 30 -37.62 -20.69 -7.52
CA SER A 30 -36.83 -21.16 -6.38
C SER A 30 -37.41 -20.51 -5.12
N ASP A 31 -37.86 -21.33 -4.18
CA ASP A 31 -38.36 -20.90 -2.88
C ASP A 31 -37.17 -20.42 -2.02
N PHE A 32 -36.73 -19.18 -2.26
CA PHE A 32 -35.60 -18.56 -1.57
C PHE A 32 -35.91 -18.22 -0.11
N GLU A 33 -37.15 -18.34 0.36
CA GLU A 33 -37.51 -18.07 1.76
C GLU A 33 -36.90 -19.08 2.73
N LYS A 34 -36.56 -20.30 2.25
CA LYS A 34 -35.93 -21.36 3.07
C LYS A 34 -34.42 -21.46 2.87
N TYR A 35 -33.84 -20.58 2.05
CA TYR A 35 -32.39 -20.50 1.91
C TYR A 35 -31.81 -19.85 3.18
N LYS A 36 -31.29 -20.66 4.10
CA LYS A 36 -30.46 -20.14 5.19
C LYS A 36 -29.17 -19.61 4.55
N PRO A 37 -28.90 -18.30 4.54
CA PRO A 37 -27.62 -17.82 4.08
C PRO A 37 -26.58 -18.45 5.01
N ASN A 38 -25.70 -19.27 4.44
CA ASN A 38 -24.44 -19.59 5.11
C ASN A 38 -23.84 -18.26 5.49
N SER A 39 -23.62 -18.05 6.80
CA SER A 39 -23.04 -16.85 7.40
C SER A 39 -21.98 -16.29 6.45
N THR A 40 -22.39 -15.32 5.64
CA THR A 40 -21.49 -14.58 4.80
C THR A 40 -20.71 -13.78 5.82
N SER A 41 -19.54 -14.29 6.19
CA SER A 41 -18.55 -13.51 6.91
C SER A 41 -18.51 -12.18 6.20
N GLN A 42 -18.94 -11.14 6.90
CA GLN A 42 -18.89 -9.78 6.43
C GLN A 42 -17.42 -9.54 6.11
N VAL A 43 -17.04 -9.72 4.85
CA VAL A 43 -15.71 -9.35 4.39
C VAL A 43 -15.75 -7.84 4.44
N ALA A 44 -15.32 -7.30 5.58
CA ALA A 44 -15.12 -5.88 5.76
C ALA A 44 -14.10 -5.46 4.70
N ILE A 45 -14.60 -4.94 3.58
CA ILE A 45 -13.77 -4.28 2.60
C ILE A 45 -13.17 -3.09 3.34
N ALA A 46 -11.88 -3.22 3.64
CA ALA A 46 -11.06 -2.27 4.39
C ALA A 46 -11.45 -2.09 5.87
N GLU A 47 -10.85 -2.92 6.73
CA GLU A 47 -10.51 -2.47 8.08
C GLU A 47 -9.82 -1.10 7.98
N SER A 48 -10.37 -0.08 8.65
CA SER A 48 -9.84 1.29 8.62
C SER A 48 -8.42 1.30 9.20
N ARG A 49 -7.42 1.40 8.33
CA ARG A 49 -6.01 1.50 8.72
C ARG A 49 -5.61 2.95 8.90
N LYS A 50 -4.87 3.24 9.96
CA LYS A 50 -4.34 4.59 10.19
C LYS A 50 -3.36 4.94 9.06
N PHE A 51 -3.33 6.20 8.62
CA PHE A 51 -2.48 6.67 7.52
C PHE A 51 -0.99 6.20 7.61
N PRO A 52 -0.34 6.20 8.79
CA PRO A 52 1.03 5.73 8.94
C PRO A 52 1.21 4.19 8.87
N GLN A 53 0.12 3.43 8.87
CA GLN A 53 0.13 1.98 8.64
C GLN A 53 0.01 1.64 7.15
N ILE A 54 -0.44 2.60 6.33
CA ILE A 54 -0.60 2.46 4.88
C ILE A 54 0.68 2.91 4.19
N ILE A 55 1.19 4.08 4.56
CA ILE A 55 2.47 4.58 4.06
C ILE A 55 3.58 3.96 4.91
N ARG A 56 4.36 3.06 4.31
CA ARG A 56 5.49 2.40 4.97
C ARG A 56 6.60 2.08 3.97
N PRO A 57 7.87 2.13 4.38
CA PRO A 57 8.98 1.67 3.57
C PRO A 57 8.89 0.14 3.38
N ASN A 58 9.35 -0.34 2.21
CA ASN A 58 9.38 -1.76 1.87
C ASN A 58 10.80 -2.36 1.96
N LEU A 59 11.83 -1.51 1.95
CA LEU A 59 13.23 -1.88 1.93
C LEU A 59 14.00 -0.91 2.83
N MET A 60 14.93 -1.47 3.61
CA MET A 60 15.95 -0.71 4.32
C MET A 60 17.32 -1.13 3.82
N LEU A 61 18.13 -0.17 3.43
CA LEU A 61 19.55 -0.41 3.13
C LEU A 61 20.35 0.01 4.36
N GLU A 62 21.01 -0.95 4.99
CA GLU A 62 21.97 -0.69 6.05
C GLU A 62 23.39 -0.77 5.47
N ARG A 63 24.28 0.08 5.97
CA ARG A 63 25.69 -0.03 5.64
C ARG A 63 26.45 -0.72 6.77
N ASN A 64 27.24 -1.73 6.42
CA ASN A 64 28.26 -2.29 7.30
C ASN A 64 29.67 -2.02 6.73
N GLU A 65 30.70 -2.52 7.41
CA GLU A 65 32.12 -2.37 7.03
C GLU A 65 32.45 -2.89 5.62
N ASN A 66 31.66 -3.83 5.09
CA ASN A 66 31.83 -4.48 3.78
C ASN A 66 30.98 -3.86 2.66
N GLY A 67 30.21 -2.79 2.92
CA GLY A 67 29.39 -2.11 1.91
C GLY A 67 27.92 -1.92 2.30
N ARG A 68 27.05 -1.68 1.29
CA ARG A 68 25.60 -1.52 1.49
C ARG A 68 24.91 -2.88 1.37
N PHE A 69 24.12 -3.23 2.37
CA PHE A 69 23.32 -4.46 2.40
C PHE A 69 21.85 -4.08 2.47
N GLY A 70 21.04 -4.70 1.61
CA GLY A 70 19.59 -4.53 1.64
C GLY A 70 18.96 -5.53 2.58
N GLN A 71 18.12 -5.05 3.50
CA GLN A 71 17.32 -5.87 4.40
C GLN A 71 15.84 -5.66 4.10
N ASN A 72 15.13 -6.77 3.90
CA ASN A 72 13.67 -6.82 3.74
C ASN A 72 12.97 -7.32 5.02
N SER A 73 13.68 -7.42 6.15
CA SER A 73 13.07 -7.86 7.40
C SER A 73 12.09 -6.79 7.87
N ASN A 74 10.80 -7.13 7.81
CA ASN A 74 9.76 -6.18 8.20
C ASN A 74 9.93 -5.72 9.65
N THR A 75 10.46 -6.56 10.55
CA THR A 75 10.68 -6.21 11.95
C THR A 75 11.64 -5.04 12.16
N ASP A 76 12.75 -4.99 11.42
CA ASP A 76 13.79 -3.99 11.64
C ASP A 76 13.46 -2.69 10.90
N ILE A 77 12.90 -2.81 9.69
CA ILE A 77 12.32 -1.69 8.95
C ILE A 77 11.29 -0.94 9.81
N GLN A 78 10.37 -1.67 10.47
CA GLN A 78 9.33 -1.04 11.29
C GLN A 78 9.88 -0.38 12.56
N LYS A 79 10.96 -0.91 13.17
CA LYS A 79 11.59 -0.27 14.34
C LYS A 79 12.18 1.09 13.97
N VAL A 80 13.01 1.13 12.93
CA VAL A 80 13.66 2.38 12.47
C VAL A 80 12.60 3.38 12.01
N TYR A 81 11.61 2.91 11.26
CA TYR A 81 10.50 3.74 10.80
C TYR A 81 9.68 4.32 11.96
N ALA A 82 9.40 3.55 13.01
CA ALA A 82 8.69 4.02 14.20
C ALA A 82 9.49 5.11 14.94
N LEU A 83 10.81 4.96 15.06
CA LEU A 83 11.68 5.97 15.68
C LEU A 83 11.70 7.29 14.90
N LEU A 84 11.76 7.21 13.57
CA LEU A 84 11.68 8.41 12.72
C LEU A 84 10.33 9.12 12.84
N ARG A 85 9.22 8.37 12.91
CA ARG A 85 7.88 8.95 13.10
C ARG A 85 7.68 9.65 14.44
N GLN A 86 8.32 9.14 15.49
CA GLN A 86 8.30 9.75 16.81
C GLN A 86 9.21 10.98 16.92
N SER A 87 10.07 11.20 15.92
CA SER A 87 10.97 12.35 15.87
C SER A 87 10.25 13.60 15.38
N VAL A 88 10.65 14.75 15.90
CA VAL A 88 10.23 16.07 15.39
C VAL A 88 11.40 16.65 14.61
N PHE A 89 11.13 17.00 13.35
CA PHE A 89 12.12 17.54 12.42
C PHE A 89 12.04 19.07 12.42
N SER A 90 13.12 19.73 12.86
CA SER A 90 13.09 21.15 13.29
C SER A 90 13.87 22.11 12.40
N GLU A 91 14.73 21.63 11.49
CA GLU A 91 15.57 22.47 10.64
C GLU A 91 15.54 22.00 9.20
N ILE A 92 15.02 22.81 8.29
CA ILE A 92 14.97 22.50 6.85
C ILE A 92 16.13 23.21 6.17
N THR A 93 17.09 22.47 5.66
CA THR A 93 18.21 23.04 4.90
C THR A 93 18.24 22.46 3.49
N GLY A 94 18.17 23.33 2.48
CA GLY A 94 18.31 22.96 1.06
C GLY A 94 19.76 22.79 0.59
N SER A 95 20.74 23.04 1.47
CA SER A 95 22.16 22.91 1.14
C SER A 95 22.73 21.61 1.72
N THR A 96 23.06 20.67 0.83
CA THR A 96 23.76 19.41 1.15
C THR A 96 25.23 19.60 1.53
N SER A 97 25.75 20.83 1.49
CA SER A 97 27.16 21.16 1.76
C SER A 97 27.63 20.68 3.15
N ARG A 98 26.74 20.66 4.14
CA ARG A 98 27.05 20.15 5.49
C ARG A 98 27.18 18.61 5.53
N LEU A 99 26.65 17.89 4.54
CA LEU A 99 26.77 16.44 4.40
C LEU A 99 28.00 15.99 3.63
N GLU A 100 28.73 16.89 2.95
CA GLU A 100 29.94 16.49 2.20
C GLU A 100 31.03 15.89 3.11
N ASN A 101 30.98 16.17 4.41
CA ASN A 101 31.86 15.54 5.41
C ASN A 101 31.27 14.28 6.06
N ALA A 102 29.95 14.06 5.98
CA ALA A 102 29.27 12.87 6.52
C ALA A 102 29.09 11.87 5.38
N ASN A 103 30.19 11.20 5.03
CA ASN A 103 30.40 10.68 3.68
C ASN A 103 29.38 9.62 3.23
N THR A 104 28.51 9.04 4.08
CA THR A 104 27.40 8.17 3.63
C THR A 104 26.34 7.89 4.71
N PRO A 105 25.04 7.72 4.37
CA PRO A 105 24.02 7.38 5.37
C PRO A 105 24.24 6.01 6.01
N HIS A 106 23.87 5.89 7.28
CA HIS A 106 23.88 4.61 8.01
C HIS A 106 22.70 3.74 7.59
N TYR A 107 21.54 4.36 7.41
CA TYR A 107 20.31 3.70 6.99
C TYR A 107 19.65 4.47 5.85
N THR A 108 19.20 3.78 4.82
CA THR A 108 18.32 4.33 3.78
C THR A 108 17.00 3.58 3.80
N LEU A 109 15.91 4.27 4.10
CA LEU A 109 14.56 3.72 3.95
C LEU A 109 14.05 4.04 2.54
N VAL A 110 13.55 3.02 1.85
CA VAL A 110 12.99 3.14 0.50
C VAL A 110 11.49 2.86 0.57
N PHE A 111 10.72 3.77 -0.02
CA PHE A 111 9.28 3.67 -0.16
C PHE A 111 8.94 3.04 -1.52
N PRO A 112 7.88 2.22 -1.59
CA PRO A 112 7.47 1.56 -2.84
C PRO A 112 6.95 2.54 -3.90
N ALA A 113 6.59 3.76 -3.50
CA ALA A 113 6.10 4.81 -4.38
C ALA A 113 6.57 6.19 -3.86
N PRO A 114 6.76 7.17 -4.76
CA PRO A 114 7.09 8.53 -4.35
C PRO A 114 5.94 9.15 -3.57
N LEU A 115 6.28 9.84 -2.48
CA LEU A 115 5.37 10.51 -1.56
C LEU A 115 5.39 12.01 -1.81
N THR A 116 4.21 12.62 -1.76
CA THR A 116 4.08 14.08 -1.72
C THR A 116 4.44 14.61 -0.33
N PHE A 117 4.74 15.91 -0.24
CA PHE A 117 5.00 16.53 1.04
C PHE A 117 3.80 16.43 2.00
N ASP A 118 2.57 16.61 1.51
CA ASP A 118 1.34 16.40 2.29
C ASP A 118 1.25 14.98 2.90
N ALA A 119 1.72 13.97 2.16
CA ALA A 119 1.74 12.60 2.65
C ALA A 119 2.80 12.42 3.75
N LEU A 120 3.95 13.09 3.62
CA LEU A 120 5.00 13.09 4.64
C LEU A 120 4.54 13.79 5.91
N GLU A 121 3.88 14.96 5.83
CA GLU A 121 3.38 15.69 7.02
C GLU A 121 2.34 14.90 7.82
N ARG A 122 1.59 14.01 7.18
CA ARG A 122 0.65 13.11 7.87
C ARG A 122 1.34 11.94 8.56
N VAL A 123 2.59 11.65 8.22
CA VAL A 123 3.36 10.51 8.72
C VAL A 123 4.40 10.94 9.75
N PHE A 124 5.08 12.07 9.49
CA PHE A 124 6.18 12.61 10.28
C PHE A 124 5.80 13.97 10.88
N GLN A 125 6.44 14.32 11.99
CA GLN A 125 6.20 15.58 12.67
C GLN A 125 7.25 16.60 12.21
N PHE A 126 6.81 17.65 11.54
CA PHE A 126 7.65 18.77 11.11
C PHE A 126 7.31 20.01 11.93
N ASP A 127 8.33 20.75 12.35
CA ASP A 127 8.14 22.04 13.02
C ASP A 127 7.59 23.06 12.02
N SER A 128 6.29 23.37 12.17
CA SER A 128 5.53 24.24 11.26
C SER A 128 5.98 25.72 11.30
N SER A 129 6.89 26.09 12.21
CA SER A 129 7.43 27.44 12.29
C SER A 129 8.40 27.80 11.17
N LYS A 130 8.85 26.81 10.37
CA LYS A 130 9.78 27.02 9.25
C LYS A 130 9.12 26.60 7.93
N SER A 131 9.00 27.56 7.02
CA SER A 131 8.34 27.38 5.72
C SER A 131 9.03 26.30 4.89
N VAL A 132 8.27 25.25 4.53
CA VAL A 132 8.76 24.16 3.68
C VAL A 132 8.63 24.58 2.22
N THR A 133 9.73 24.99 1.59
CA THR A 133 9.77 25.26 0.14
C THR A 133 9.76 23.96 -0.71
N ALA A 134 9.72 22.79 -0.05
CA ALA A 134 9.80 21.46 -0.67
C ALA A 134 8.44 20.85 -1.10
N SER A 135 7.35 21.62 -1.06
CA SER A 135 5.96 21.13 -1.21
C SER A 135 5.69 20.33 -2.50
N HIS A 136 6.49 20.50 -3.54
CA HIS A 136 6.29 19.86 -4.85
C HIS A 136 7.28 18.73 -5.18
N ILE A 137 8.17 18.37 -4.26
CA ILE A 137 9.21 17.40 -4.56
C ILE A 137 8.75 16.00 -4.15
N PRO A 138 8.66 15.04 -5.08
CA PRO A 138 8.30 13.67 -4.75
C PRO A 138 9.47 13.00 -4.01
N VAL A 139 9.17 12.34 -2.89
CA VAL A 139 10.17 11.67 -2.04
C VAL A 139 9.90 10.18 -2.00
N ASP A 140 10.85 9.36 -2.44
CA ASP A 140 10.78 7.90 -2.34
C ASP A 140 11.82 7.33 -1.36
N ARG A 141 12.77 8.15 -0.89
CA ARG A 141 13.86 7.70 -0.01
C ARG A 141 14.10 8.65 1.15
N ILE A 142 14.40 8.06 2.30
CA ILE A 142 14.85 8.78 3.49
C ILE A 142 16.20 8.21 3.91
N ASP A 143 17.24 9.03 3.78
CA ASP A 143 18.60 8.71 4.22
C ASP A 143 18.81 9.26 5.63
N VAL A 144 19.23 8.38 6.55
CA VAL A 144 19.46 8.71 7.95
C VAL A 144 20.96 8.71 8.24
N PHE A 145 21.45 9.85 8.72
CA PHE A 145 22.84 10.08 9.08
C PHE A 145 22.94 10.27 10.59
N GLY A 146 23.92 9.60 11.20
CA GLY A 146 24.34 9.93 12.56
C GLY A 146 25.10 11.25 12.55
N SER A 147 24.77 12.17 13.46
CA SER A 147 25.59 13.35 13.70
C SER A 147 26.77 12.99 14.62
N ALA A 148 27.86 13.77 14.52
CA ALA A 148 28.99 13.66 15.44
C ALA A 148 28.58 13.97 16.90
N ASP A 149 27.55 14.79 17.07
CA ASP A 149 26.83 14.93 18.34
C ASP A 149 25.86 13.75 18.50
N LYS A 150 26.15 12.85 19.45
CA LYS A 150 25.42 11.60 19.72
C LYS A 150 23.89 11.73 19.94
N HIS A 151 23.37 12.96 20.00
CA HIS A 151 21.96 13.25 20.25
C HIS A 151 21.21 13.75 19.02
N ASN A 152 21.91 14.09 17.93
CA ASN A 152 21.29 14.67 16.74
C ASN A 152 21.33 13.67 15.58
N VAL A 153 20.20 13.56 14.88
CA VAL A 153 20.05 12.67 13.72
C VAL A 153 19.59 13.52 12.56
N ILE A 154 20.29 13.38 11.42
CA ILE A 154 19.95 14.12 10.20
C ILE A 154 19.21 13.15 9.28
N ALA A 155 18.00 13.52 8.88
CA ALA A 155 17.22 12.80 7.89
C ALA A 155 17.19 13.59 6.58
N VAL A 156 17.49 12.93 5.48
CA VAL A 156 17.50 13.53 4.15
C VAL A 156 16.44 12.87 3.30
N PHE A 157 15.51 13.69 2.83
CA PHE A 157 14.39 13.27 2.01
C PHE A 157 14.79 13.49 0.56
N SER A 158 14.91 12.39 -0.19
CA SER A 158 15.46 12.37 -1.54
C SER A 158 14.40 11.92 -2.55
N SER A 159 14.45 12.50 -3.73
CA SER A 159 13.61 12.11 -4.86
C SER A 159 14.16 10.88 -5.60
N PRO A 160 13.33 10.19 -6.41
CA PRO A 160 13.75 8.98 -7.13
C PRO A 160 14.93 9.19 -8.08
N ASP A 161 15.05 10.41 -8.61
CA ASP A 161 16.11 10.85 -9.51
C ASP A 161 17.34 11.41 -8.79
N GLU A 162 17.31 11.45 -7.45
CA GLU A 162 18.36 11.95 -6.54
C GLU A 162 18.78 13.42 -6.77
N LYS A 163 18.10 14.13 -7.68
CA LYS A 163 18.41 15.52 -8.04
C LYS A 163 17.89 16.53 -7.02
N SER A 164 16.89 16.14 -6.23
CA SER A 164 16.27 17.01 -5.23
C SER A 164 16.36 16.36 -3.85
N LYS A 165 17.03 17.06 -2.92
CA LYS A 165 17.26 16.60 -1.55
C LYS A 165 16.94 17.72 -0.58
N PHE A 166 16.19 17.41 0.48
CA PHE A 166 15.99 18.34 1.60
C PHE A 166 16.46 17.70 2.89
N LEU A 167 17.18 18.49 3.68
CA LEU A 167 17.71 18.06 4.96
C LEU A 167 16.75 18.46 6.06
N TYR A 168 16.51 17.52 6.98
CA TYR A 168 15.89 17.79 8.26
C TYR A 168 16.83 17.40 9.40
N ASN A 169 17.11 18.34 10.30
CA ASN A 169 17.85 18.08 11.53
C ASN A 169 16.89 17.85 12.70
N ARG A 170 17.31 17.00 13.64
CA ARG A 170 16.66 16.79 14.92
C ARG A 170 17.57 17.29 16.03
#